data_AF-A0A9Q0SZG3-F1
#
_entry.id   AF-A0A9Q0SZG3-F1
#
_cell.length_a   1.000
_cell.length_b   1.000
_cell.length_c   1.000
_cell.angle_alpha   90.00
_cell.angle_beta   90.00
_cell.angle_gamma   90.00
#
_symmetry.space_group_name_H-M   'P 1'
#
loop_
_entity.id
_entity.type
_entity.pdbx_description
1 polymer ?
#
loop_
_entity_poly.entity_id
_entity_poly.type
_entity_poly.pdbx_seq_one_letter_code
_entity_poly.pdbx_strand_id
1 'polypeptide(L)'
;MKYFLMDNWQRVWIMMLWMGIVAGLFTYKFIQYRHKAAYDVMGYCVCVAKGGAETLKFNMALILLPVCRNTITWLRNRTKLGVAVPFDDNLNFHKVIAVGIAIGIGLHAGAHLTCDFPRLIHATEEEYEPMKPYFGDEQPENYWWFVKGVEGITGIVMIVLMAIAFTLATPWFRRSRLNLPKPLKKLTGFNAFWYSHHLFVIVYTLLVVHGVYLYLTKTWYHKTTWMYLAVPVILYACERLIRAFRSSIRAVKILKVAIYPGNVLALHMSKPQGFKYKSGQYMFVNCAAVSPFEWHPFSITSAPGDDHLSVHIRTLGDWTRQLKTVFTKVCLPPPAGKSGLLRADMQGGNNPSLPKILVDGPFGAPAQDYKKYDVVLLVGLGIGATPMISIVKDIINNMKIKDKDEGGWWINGGHGKWQSHA
;
A
#
# COMPACT_ATOMS: atom_id res chain seq x y z
N MET A 1 -25.25 18.22 0.64
CA MET A 1 -24.47 18.12 1.90
C MET A 1 -24.89 16.95 2.79
N LYS A 2 -26.19 16.80 3.12
CA LYS A 2 -26.70 15.70 3.98
C LYS A 2 -26.38 14.29 3.45
N TYR A 3 -26.66 14.01 2.18
CA TYR A 3 -26.33 12.72 1.54
C TYR A 3 -24.83 12.43 1.53
N PHE A 4 -23.99 13.42 1.19
CA PHE A 4 -22.54 13.27 1.23
C PHE A 4 -22.02 12.89 2.63
N LEU A 5 -22.53 13.54 3.68
CA LEU A 5 -22.19 13.22 5.06
C LEU A 5 -22.69 11.83 5.45
N MET A 6 -23.91 11.45 5.07
CA MET A 6 -24.44 10.10 5.36
C MET A 6 -23.64 9.00 4.66
N ASP A 7 -23.16 9.23 3.44
CA ASP A 7 -22.40 8.23 2.68
C ASP A 7 -20.91 8.17 3.08
N ASN A 8 -20.38 9.26 3.67
CA ASN A 8 -18.94 9.38 4.00
C ASN A 8 -18.66 9.63 5.49
N TRP A 9 -19.66 9.47 6.38
CA TRP A 9 -19.52 9.83 7.79
C TRP A 9 -18.32 9.15 8.46
N GLN A 10 -18.04 7.88 8.12
CA GLN A 10 -16.88 7.14 8.63
C GLN A 10 -15.56 7.82 8.26
N ARG A 11 -15.44 8.31 7.02
CA ARG A 11 -14.25 9.03 6.55
C ARG A 11 -14.13 10.37 7.26
N VAL A 12 -15.22 11.12 7.37
CA VAL A 12 -15.26 12.43 8.03
C VAL A 12 -14.88 12.29 9.50
N TRP A 13 -15.45 11.31 10.20
CA TRP A 13 -15.12 10.98 11.59
C TRP A 13 -13.63 10.69 11.78
N ILE A 14 -13.06 9.78 10.98
CA ILE A 14 -11.63 9.42 11.09
C ILE A 14 -10.73 10.60 10.76
N MET A 15 -11.10 11.42 9.78
CA MET A 15 -10.36 12.64 9.44
C MET A 15 -10.40 13.66 10.59
N MET A 16 -11.56 13.91 11.18
CA MET A 16 -11.69 14.81 12.34
C MET A 16 -10.91 14.29 13.54
N LEU A 17 -10.96 12.99 13.82
CA LEU A 17 -10.19 12.36 14.90
C LEU A 17 -8.68 12.54 14.67
N TRP A 18 -8.20 12.25 13.46
CA TRP A 18 -6.78 12.41 13.11
C TRP A 18 -6.33 13.87 13.22
N MET A 19 -7.10 14.83 12.69
CA MET A 19 -6.79 16.25 12.80
C MET A 19 -6.81 16.73 14.26
N GLY A 20 -7.78 16.25 15.06
CA GLY A 20 -7.87 16.56 16.49
C GLY A 20 -6.66 16.07 17.27
N ILE A 21 -6.19 14.84 17.01
CA ILE A 21 -4.96 14.31 17.64
C ILE A 21 -3.75 15.13 17.21
N VAL A 22 -3.59 15.42 15.91
CA VAL A 22 -2.47 16.23 15.40
C VAL A 22 -2.46 17.62 16.03
N ALA A 23 -3.60 18.30 16.09
CA ALA A 23 -3.73 19.62 16.71
C ALA A 23 -3.46 19.58 18.22
N GLY A 24 -3.98 18.57 18.91
CA GLY A 24 -3.75 18.36 20.34
C GLY A 24 -2.28 18.11 20.67
N LEU A 25 -1.60 17.25 19.90
CA LEU A 25 -0.18 16.96 20.09
C LEU A 25 0.71 18.17 19.79
N PHE A 26 0.41 18.91 18.72
CA PHE A 26 1.11 20.15 18.40
C PHE A 26 0.97 21.14 19.56
N THR A 27 -0.27 21.39 20.01
CA THR A 27 -0.58 22.33 21.10
C THR A 27 0.09 21.90 22.41
N TYR A 28 0.03 20.61 22.75
CA TYR A 28 0.68 20.05 23.93
C TYR A 28 2.18 20.36 23.95
N LYS A 29 2.91 20.07 22.87
CA LYS A 29 4.36 20.35 22.80
C LYS A 29 4.67 21.83 22.69
N PHE A 30 3.84 22.59 21.99
CA PHE A 30 3.98 24.03 21.88
C PHE A 30 3.94 24.69 23.27
N ILE A 31 2.91 24.37 24.06
CA ILE A 31 2.75 24.87 25.43
C ILE A 31 3.88 24.35 26.33
N GLN A 32 4.22 23.05 26.24
CA GLN A 32 5.32 22.48 27.03
C GLN A 32 6.63 23.26 26.82
N TYR A 33 6.99 23.57 25.57
CA TYR A 33 8.24 24.27 25.28
C TYR A 33 8.18 25.76 25.59
N ARG A 34 6.98 26.37 25.63
CA ARG A 34 6.81 27.76 26.08
C ARG A 34 7.19 27.97 27.55
N HIS A 35 7.16 26.90 28.35
CA HIS A 35 7.53 26.92 29.77
C HIS A 35 8.94 26.33 30.02
N LYS A 36 9.80 26.25 29.01
CA LYS A 36 11.19 25.79 29.15
C LYS A 36 12.17 26.94 28.92
N ALA A 37 13.34 26.87 29.54
CA ALA A 37 14.46 27.80 29.32
C ALA A 37 14.83 27.98 27.83
N ALA A 38 14.62 26.95 27.01
CA ALA A 38 14.78 27.02 25.55
C ALA A 38 13.93 28.10 24.88
N TYR A 39 12.78 28.44 25.45
CA TYR A 39 11.90 29.51 24.95
C TYR A 39 12.49 30.89 25.15
N ASP A 40 13.25 31.12 26.22
CA ASP A 40 13.80 32.45 26.52
C ASP A 40 14.80 32.89 25.44
N VAL A 41 15.47 31.92 24.79
CA VAL A 41 16.41 32.16 23.69
C VAL A 41 15.75 32.04 22.31
N MET A 42 15.09 30.91 22.05
CA MET A 42 14.56 30.60 20.70
C MET A 42 13.13 31.11 20.47
N GLY A 43 12.42 31.55 21.52
CA GLY A 43 11.06 32.07 21.46
C GLY A 43 10.04 31.07 20.90
N TYR A 44 9.05 31.56 20.16
CA TYR A 44 8.01 30.70 19.57
C TYR A 44 8.54 29.70 18.54
N CYS A 45 9.76 29.89 18.01
CA CYS A 45 10.32 29.02 17.01
C CYS A 45 10.58 27.62 17.55
N VAL A 46 11.11 27.49 18.78
CA VAL A 46 11.30 26.18 19.40
C VAL A 46 9.95 25.50 19.69
N CYS A 47 8.92 26.27 20.05
CA CYS A 47 7.57 25.76 20.25
C CYS A 47 6.99 25.18 18.95
N VAL A 48 7.13 25.89 17.83
CA VAL A 48 6.70 25.41 16.49
C VAL A 48 7.54 24.21 16.06
N ALA A 49 8.86 24.26 16.23
CA ALA A 49 9.76 23.18 15.84
C ALA A 49 9.44 21.88 16.58
N LYS A 50 9.18 21.96 17.90
CA LYS A 50 8.87 20.80 18.74
C LYS A 50 7.42 20.33 18.61
N GLY A 51 6.47 21.24 18.38
CA GLY A 51 5.11 20.92 17.98
C GLY A 51 5.09 20.14 16.66
N GLY A 52 5.77 20.67 15.64
CA GLY A 52 5.96 20.01 14.34
C GLY A 52 6.60 18.63 14.48
N ALA A 53 7.68 18.51 15.28
CA ALA A 53 8.32 17.23 15.55
C ALA A 53 7.37 16.20 16.19
N GLU A 54 6.50 16.60 17.12
CA GLU A 54 5.56 15.69 17.77
C GLU A 54 4.54 15.13 16.79
N THR A 55 3.96 16.01 15.98
CA THR A 55 3.02 15.59 14.93
C THR A 55 3.70 14.70 13.88
N LEU A 56 4.96 14.99 13.55
CA LEU A 56 5.76 14.20 12.64
C LEU A 56 5.99 12.79 13.18
N LYS A 57 6.39 12.64 14.45
CA LYS A 57 6.56 11.32 15.11
C LYS A 57 5.27 10.51 15.10
N PHE A 58 4.14 11.13 15.45
CA PHE A 58 2.83 10.47 15.40
C PHE A 58 2.47 10.00 14.00
N ASN A 59 2.63 10.86 12.98
CA ASN A 59 2.31 10.49 11.61
C ASN A 59 3.28 9.44 11.02
N MET A 60 4.56 9.51 11.36
CA MET A 60 5.55 8.48 11.02
C MET A 60 5.24 7.14 11.71
N ALA A 61 4.66 7.13 12.90
CA ALA A 61 4.17 5.90 13.51
C ALA A 61 2.91 5.37 12.80
N LEU A 62 1.94 6.26 12.55
CA LEU A 62 0.63 5.92 12.00
C LEU A 62 0.71 5.42 10.54
N ILE A 63 1.60 5.98 9.71
CA ILE A 63 1.67 5.69 8.26
C ILE A 63 1.92 4.21 7.92
N LEU A 64 2.51 3.44 8.84
CA LEU A 64 2.76 2.00 8.69
C LEU A 64 1.48 1.16 8.85
N LEU A 65 0.53 1.60 9.67
CA LEU A 65 -0.66 0.80 9.99
C LEU A 65 -1.57 0.60 8.77
N PRO A 66 -1.88 1.62 7.94
CA PRO A 66 -2.72 1.44 6.76
C PRO A 66 -2.14 0.52 5.67
N VAL A 67 -0.82 0.25 5.70
CA VAL A 67 -0.18 -0.68 4.76
C VAL A 67 -0.03 -2.09 5.32
N CYS A 68 -0.49 -2.32 6.56
CA CYS A 68 -0.59 -3.65 7.17
C CYS A 68 -1.84 -4.39 6.67
N ARG A 69 -1.80 -4.92 5.44
CA ARG A 69 -2.97 -5.44 4.72
C ARG A 69 -3.58 -6.68 5.38
N ASN A 70 -2.77 -7.54 5.98
CA ASN A 70 -3.27 -8.74 6.65
C ASN A 70 -4.02 -8.33 7.92
N THR A 71 -3.42 -7.44 8.72
CA THR A 71 -4.03 -6.91 9.93
C THR A 71 -5.34 -6.17 9.62
N ILE A 72 -5.36 -5.32 8.60
CA ILE A 72 -6.57 -4.60 8.19
C ILE A 72 -7.66 -5.55 7.71
N THR A 73 -7.31 -6.55 6.90
CA THR A 73 -8.28 -7.56 6.43
C THR A 73 -8.85 -8.36 7.59
N TRP A 74 -8.01 -8.70 8.58
CA TRP A 74 -8.45 -9.38 9.80
C TRP A 74 -9.38 -8.50 10.62
N LEU A 75 -9.00 -7.24 10.89
CA LEU A 75 -9.85 -6.28 11.63
C LEU A 75 -11.20 -6.10 10.95
N ARG A 76 -11.22 -5.90 9.62
CA ARG A 76 -12.44 -5.73 8.83
C ARG A 76 -13.38 -6.94 8.92
N ASN A 77 -12.84 -8.16 8.84
CA ASN A 77 -13.67 -9.37 8.70
C ASN A 77 -13.97 -10.07 10.03
N ARG A 78 -13.15 -9.87 11.08
CA ARG A 78 -13.27 -10.58 12.36
C ARG A 78 -13.75 -9.69 13.51
N THR A 79 -13.80 -8.38 13.32
CA THR A 79 -14.24 -7.44 14.37
C THR A 79 -15.40 -6.58 13.88
N LYS A 80 -16.12 -5.95 14.81
CA LYS A 80 -17.16 -4.95 14.49
C LYS A 80 -16.59 -3.57 14.17
N LEU A 81 -15.27 -3.40 14.15
CA LEU A 81 -14.63 -2.10 13.89
C LEU A 81 -14.92 -1.56 12.48
N GLY A 82 -15.24 -2.43 11.51
CA GLY A 82 -15.63 -2.02 10.16
C GLY A 82 -16.91 -1.18 10.11
N VAL A 83 -17.69 -1.14 11.19
CA VAL A 83 -18.87 -0.26 11.32
C VAL A 83 -18.48 1.20 11.51
N ALA A 84 -17.33 1.47 12.16
CA ALA A 84 -16.88 2.83 12.45
C ALA A 84 -15.65 3.26 11.62
N VAL A 85 -14.84 2.30 11.16
CA VAL A 85 -13.58 2.55 10.46
C VAL A 85 -13.68 2.11 9.00
N PRO A 86 -13.45 3.00 8.02
CA PRO A 86 -13.51 2.68 6.60
C PRO A 86 -12.21 2.00 6.15
N PHE A 87 -12.00 0.74 6.55
CA PHE A 87 -10.77 -0.01 6.30
C PHE A 87 -10.40 -0.15 4.81
N ASP A 88 -11.36 -0.04 3.90
CA ASP A 88 -11.13 -0.11 2.45
C ASP A 88 -10.44 1.15 1.89
N ASP A 89 -10.45 2.27 2.63
CA ASP A 89 -9.75 3.51 2.28
C ASP A 89 -8.35 3.63 2.88
N ASN A 90 -7.80 2.53 3.41
CA ASN A 90 -6.48 2.51 4.06
C ASN A 90 -5.36 3.18 3.22
N LEU A 91 -5.29 2.91 1.92
CA LEU A 91 -4.28 3.49 1.03
C LEU A 91 -4.54 4.96 0.70
N ASN A 92 -5.79 5.42 0.80
CA ASN A 92 -6.10 6.85 0.68
C ASN A 92 -5.70 7.58 1.96
N PHE A 93 -6.00 7.00 3.12
CA PHE A 93 -5.57 7.53 4.40
C PHE A 93 -4.04 7.55 4.54
N HIS A 94 -3.33 6.53 4.05
CA HIS A 94 -1.85 6.52 3.97
C HIS A 94 -1.29 7.74 3.23
N LYS A 95 -1.91 8.15 2.11
CA LYS A 95 -1.50 9.34 1.36
C LYS A 95 -1.79 10.63 2.11
N VAL A 96 -2.92 10.70 2.82
CA VAL A 96 -3.27 11.85 3.67
C VAL A 96 -2.25 12.00 4.81
N ILE A 97 -1.89 10.90 5.47
CA ILE A 97 -0.84 10.91 6.50
C ILE A 97 0.50 11.39 5.92
N ALA A 98 0.86 10.97 4.69
CA ALA A 98 2.07 11.44 4.02
C ALA A 98 2.07 12.98 3.82
N VAL A 99 0.92 13.59 3.56
CA VAL A 99 0.80 15.07 3.53
C VAL A 99 1.02 15.66 4.92
N GLY A 100 0.44 15.05 5.97
CA GLY A 100 0.69 15.45 7.36
C GLY A 100 2.16 15.37 7.76
N ILE A 101 2.88 14.34 7.28
CA ILE A 101 4.33 14.18 7.44
C ILE A 101 5.07 15.35 6.76
N ALA A 102 4.72 15.69 5.51
CA ALA A 102 5.36 16.81 4.81
C ALA A 102 5.17 18.15 5.53
N ILE A 103 3.95 18.41 6.04
CA ILE A 103 3.67 19.61 6.85
C ILE A 103 4.49 19.60 8.14
N GLY A 104 4.53 18.46 8.85
CA GLY A 104 5.32 18.31 10.07
C GLY A 104 6.82 18.53 9.86
N ILE A 105 7.38 18.03 8.74
CA ILE A 105 8.77 18.31 8.33
C ILE A 105 8.99 19.79 8.10
N GLY A 106 8.08 20.45 7.35
CA GLY A 106 8.18 21.88 7.08
C GLY A 106 8.17 22.72 8.35
N LEU A 107 7.26 22.43 9.28
CA LEU A 107 7.21 23.12 10.59
C LEU A 107 8.45 22.83 11.43
N HIS A 108 8.91 21.58 11.48
CA HIS A 108 10.04 21.17 12.30
C HIS A 108 11.39 21.68 11.78
N ALA A 109 11.74 21.29 10.55
CA ALA A 109 13.03 21.63 9.94
C ALA A 109 13.08 23.10 9.55
N GLY A 110 11.97 23.66 9.06
CA GLY A 110 11.86 25.08 8.74
C GLY A 110 12.13 25.95 9.96
N ALA A 111 11.41 25.74 11.06
CA ALA A 111 11.61 26.52 12.29
C ALA A 111 13.04 26.38 12.85
N HIS A 112 13.63 25.17 12.81
CA HIS A 112 15.02 24.99 13.23
C HIS A 112 16.01 25.78 12.35
N LEU A 113 15.91 25.67 11.03
CA LEU A 113 16.87 26.28 10.09
C LEU A 113 16.70 27.80 9.97
N THR A 114 15.46 28.30 9.95
CA THR A 114 15.19 29.71 9.66
C THR A 114 15.07 30.56 10.91
N CYS A 115 14.95 29.97 12.11
CA CYS A 115 14.72 30.73 13.32
C CYS A 115 15.52 30.25 14.54
N ASP A 116 15.44 28.98 14.94
CA ASP A 116 16.11 28.52 16.17
C ASP A 116 17.63 28.65 16.07
N PHE A 117 18.25 28.10 15.01
CA PHE A 117 19.69 28.18 14.81
C PHE A 117 20.20 29.63 14.68
N PRO A 118 19.58 30.51 13.86
CA PRO A 118 20.03 31.90 13.83
C PRO A 118 19.87 32.60 15.18
N ARG A 119 18.80 32.36 15.94
CA ARG A 119 18.66 32.93 17.30
C ARG A 119 19.73 32.42 18.25
N LEU A 120 20.07 31.13 18.20
CA LEU A 120 21.14 30.54 19.02
C LEU A 120 22.52 31.10 18.67
N ILE A 121 22.81 31.36 17.40
CA ILE A 121 24.11 31.92 16.96
C ILE A 121 24.25 33.39 17.34
N HIS A 122 23.16 34.16 17.36
CA HIS A 122 23.18 35.60 17.65
C HIS A 122 22.82 35.94 19.11
N ALA A 123 22.61 34.95 19.96
CA ALA A 123 22.38 35.17 21.39
C ALA A 123 23.63 35.79 22.03
N THR A 124 23.43 36.74 22.94
CA THR A 124 24.49 37.22 23.83
C THR A 124 24.93 36.11 24.78
N GLU A 125 26.10 36.26 25.42
CA GLU A 125 26.62 35.27 26.37
C GLU A 125 25.65 35.03 27.54
N GLU A 126 25.02 36.09 28.05
CA GLU A 126 24.00 36.01 29.10
C GLU A 126 22.72 35.29 28.62
N GLU A 127 22.27 35.55 27.39
CA GLU A 127 21.11 34.87 26.81
C GLU A 127 21.41 33.40 26.49
N TYR A 128 22.65 33.05 26.15
CA TYR A 128 23.04 31.68 25.83
C TYR A 128 23.21 30.79 27.08
N GLU A 129 23.40 31.36 28.27
CA GLU A 129 23.64 30.59 29.50
C GLU A 129 22.67 29.41 29.72
N PRO A 130 21.34 29.58 29.59
CA PRO A 130 20.40 28.49 29.80
C PRO A 130 20.57 27.33 28.79
N MET A 131 21.27 27.56 27.68
CA MET A 131 21.49 26.61 26.57
C MET A 131 22.75 25.75 26.74
N LYS A 132 23.69 26.13 27.63
CA LYS A 132 24.92 25.36 27.89
C LYS A 132 24.67 23.88 28.20
N PRO A 133 23.66 23.49 29.01
CA PRO A 133 23.37 22.07 29.27
C PRO A 133 22.96 21.25 28.03
N TYR A 134 22.55 21.90 26.94
CA TYR A 134 22.08 21.24 25.73
C TYR A 134 23.10 21.24 24.59
N PHE A 135 23.83 22.35 24.45
CA PHE A 135 24.72 22.63 23.32
C PHE A 135 26.20 22.73 23.70
N GLY A 136 26.54 22.75 24.99
CA GLY A 136 27.90 22.88 25.50
C GLY A 136 28.23 24.32 25.95
N ASP A 137 29.36 24.47 26.64
CA ASP A 137 29.78 25.75 27.21
C ASP A 137 30.07 26.82 26.14
N GLU A 138 30.65 26.40 25.02
CA GLU A 138 30.94 27.25 23.87
C GLU A 138 29.70 27.37 22.97
N GLN A 139 29.28 28.61 22.71
CA GLN A 139 28.18 28.91 21.80
C GLN A 139 28.53 28.49 20.36
N PRO A 140 27.61 27.85 19.63
CA PRO A 140 27.83 27.51 18.22
C PRO A 140 28.09 28.75 17.36
N GLU A 141 29.28 28.83 16.74
CA GLU A 141 29.69 29.99 15.95
C GLU A 141 28.91 30.17 14.64
N ASN A 142 28.45 29.07 14.03
CA ASN A 142 27.81 29.09 12.73
C ASN A 142 26.93 27.85 12.48
N TYR A 143 26.19 27.90 11.37
CA TYR A 143 25.28 26.82 10.94
C TYR A 143 25.95 25.46 10.77
N TRP A 144 27.24 25.41 10.42
CA TRP A 144 27.93 24.15 10.17
C TRP A 144 28.04 23.29 11.42
N TRP A 145 28.04 23.90 12.62
CA TRP A 145 28.00 23.17 13.88
C TRP A 145 26.74 22.30 13.97
N PHE A 146 25.56 22.88 13.69
CA PHE A 146 24.29 22.15 13.72
C PHE A 146 24.18 21.12 12.59
N VAL A 147 24.64 21.47 11.40
CA VAL A 147 24.53 20.61 10.20
C VAL A 147 25.46 19.40 10.26
N LYS A 148 26.66 19.51 10.86
CA LYS A 148 27.60 18.39 11.10
C LYS A 148 27.20 17.52 12.28
N GLY A 149 26.36 18.02 13.18
CA GLY A 149 25.80 17.24 14.29
C GLY A 149 25.02 16.02 13.79
N VAL A 150 24.88 15.02 14.67
CA VAL A 150 24.14 13.78 14.35
C VAL A 150 22.71 14.11 13.92
N GLU A 151 22.07 15.05 14.61
CA GLU A 151 20.72 15.53 14.35
C GLU A 151 20.61 16.21 12.98
N GLY A 152 21.59 17.03 12.62
CA GLY A 152 21.67 17.71 11.32
C GLY A 152 21.85 16.74 10.17
N ILE A 153 22.85 15.85 10.24
CA ILE A 153 23.13 14.87 9.18
C ILE A 153 21.94 13.92 9.01
N THR A 154 21.43 13.35 10.10
CA THR A 154 20.27 12.44 10.04
C THR A 154 19.04 13.16 9.48
N GLY A 155 18.78 14.41 9.92
CA GLY A 155 17.67 15.23 9.45
C GLY A 155 17.73 15.50 7.94
N ILE A 156 18.87 15.97 7.44
CA ILE A 156 19.07 16.29 6.02
C ILE A 156 18.95 15.04 5.15
N VAL A 157 19.61 13.94 5.54
CA VAL A 157 19.54 12.69 4.79
C VAL A 157 18.09 12.17 4.76
N MET A 158 17.37 12.21 5.89
CA MET A 158 15.95 11.84 5.90
C MET A 158 15.11 12.71 4.95
N ILE A 159 15.28 14.03 4.98
CA ILE A 159 14.54 14.96 4.10
C ILE A 159 14.80 14.64 2.62
N VAL A 160 16.06 14.43 2.23
CA VAL A 160 16.43 14.09 0.84
C VAL A 160 15.80 12.77 0.40
N LEU A 161 15.92 11.72 1.21
CA LEU A 161 15.35 10.40 0.89
C LEU A 161 13.82 10.44 0.81
N MET A 162 13.18 11.18 1.72
CA MET A 162 11.72 11.34 1.73
C MET A 162 11.25 12.17 0.54
N ALA A 163 11.99 13.22 0.13
CA ALA A 163 11.67 14.01 -1.05
C ALA A 163 11.70 13.16 -2.33
N ILE A 164 12.71 12.29 -2.47
CA ILE A 164 12.79 11.31 -3.57
C ILE A 164 11.58 10.38 -3.54
N ALA A 165 11.31 9.75 -2.39
CA ALA A 165 10.22 8.78 -2.24
C ALA A 165 8.84 9.39 -2.49
N PHE A 166 8.59 10.61 -2.00
CA PHE A 166 7.31 11.31 -2.16
C PHE A 166 7.09 11.74 -3.61
N THR A 167 8.13 12.29 -4.26
CA THR A 167 8.07 12.72 -5.66
C THR A 167 7.75 11.53 -6.58
N LEU A 168 8.46 10.42 -6.42
CA LEU A 168 8.27 9.21 -7.23
C LEU A 168 6.96 8.47 -6.91
N ALA A 169 6.38 8.68 -5.72
CA ALA A 169 5.07 8.14 -5.37
C ALA A 169 3.89 8.92 -6.00
N THR A 170 4.10 10.14 -6.49
CA THR A 170 3.03 10.92 -7.13
C THR A 170 2.48 10.22 -8.38
N PRO A 171 1.19 10.41 -8.72
CA PRO A 171 0.59 9.75 -9.88
C PRO A 171 1.27 10.09 -11.22
N TRP A 172 1.87 11.26 -11.34
CA TRP A 172 2.55 11.75 -12.53
C TRP A 172 3.81 10.94 -12.84
N PHE A 173 4.66 10.73 -11.83
CA PHE A 173 5.88 9.93 -11.95
C PHE A 173 5.59 8.43 -11.95
N ARG A 174 4.77 7.94 -10.99
CA ARG A 174 4.46 6.51 -10.85
C ARG A 174 3.75 5.93 -12.08
N ARG A 175 2.90 6.70 -12.76
CA ARG A 175 2.18 6.26 -13.98
C ARG A 175 2.90 6.69 -15.27
N SER A 176 4.14 7.19 -15.18
CA SER A 176 4.94 7.66 -16.33
C SER A 176 4.18 8.61 -17.26
N ARG A 177 3.44 9.58 -16.69
CA ARG A 177 2.69 10.57 -17.49
C ARG A 177 3.54 11.75 -17.95
N LEU A 178 4.76 11.88 -17.44
CA LEU A 178 5.70 12.95 -17.82
C LEU A 178 6.52 12.53 -19.04
N ASN A 179 6.58 13.40 -20.04
CA ASN A 179 7.47 13.24 -21.19
C ASN A 179 8.87 13.75 -20.83
N LEU A 180 9.67 12.89 -20.17
CA LEU A 180 11.05 13.19 -19.78
C LEU A 180 12.07 12.70 -20.82
N PRO A 181 13.28 13.31 -20.89
CA PRO A 181 14.38 12.84 -21.72
C PRO A 181 14.74 11.37 -21.44
N LYS A 182 15.29 10.66 -22.44
CA LYS A 182 15.64 9.23 -22.37
C LYS A 182 16.37 8.79 -21.07
N PRO A 183 17.38 9.51 -20.53
CA PRO A 183 18.04 9.07 -19.30
C PRO A 183 17.11 9.13 -18.07
N LEU A 184 16.27 10.16 -17.98
CA LEU A 184 15.36 10.38 -16.87
C LEU A 184 14.09 9.52 -16.94
N LYS A 185 13.76 8.97 -18.12
CA LYS A 185 12.61 8.08 -18.28
C LYS A 185 12.70 6.82 -17.40
N LYS A 186 13.92 6.33 -17.12
CA LYS A 186 14.18 5.22 -16.19
C LYS A 186 13.82 5.53 -14.74
N LEU A 187 13.73 6.81 -14.37
CA LEU A 187 13.31 7.28 -13.04
C LEU A 187 11.79 7.44 -12.92
N THR A 188 11.02 6.94 -13.88
CA THR A 188 9.55 6.96 -13.85
C THR A 188 8.97 5.56 -13.88
N GLY A 189 7.71 5.42 -13.48
CA GLY A 189 7.00 4.15 -13.53
C GLY A 189 6.94 3.42 -12.20
N PHE A 190 6.34 2.23 -12.22
CA PHE A 190 6.05 1.46 -11.01
C PHE A 190 7.32 0.98 -10.30
N ASN A 191 8.35 0.54 -11.02
CA ASN A 191 9.59 0.06 -10.43
C ASN A 191 10.34 1.20 -9.71
N ALA A 192 10.47 2.37 -10.35
CA ALA A 192 11.09 3.55 -9.73
C ALA A 192 10.38 3.93 -8.42
N PHE A 193 9.04 4.01 -8.46
CA PHE A 193 8.21 4.18 -7.26
C PHE A 193 8.54 3.12 -6.20
N TRP A 194 8.49 1.84 -6.56
CA TRP A 194 8.63 0.73 -5.61
C TRP A 194 9.99 0.72 -4.91
N TYR A 195 11.09 0.84 -5.66
CA TYR A 195 12.44 0.88 -5.08
C TYR A 195 12.66 2.14 -4.25
N SER A 196 12.24 3.31 -4.73
CA SER A 196 12.36 4.55 -3.95
C SER A 196 11.54 4.51 -2.67
N HIS A 197 10.39 3.80 -2.65
CA HIS A 197 9.57 3.72 -1.46
C HIS A 197 10.27 2.91 -0.37
N HIS A 198 11.08 1.90 -0.72
CA HIS A 198 11.87 1.10 0.24
C HIS A 198 12.96 1.89 0.97
N LEU A 199 13.28 3.11 0.51
CA LEU A 199 14.11 4.05 1.26
C LEU A 199 13.54 4.34 2.65
N PHE A 200 12.25 4.05 2.89
CA PHE A 200 11.65 4.10 4.23
C PHE A 200 12.49 3.32 5.25
N VAL A 201 13.11 2.19 4.90
CA VAL A 201 13.94 1.41 5.85
C VAL A 201 15.07 2.27 6.41
N ILE A 202 15.79 2.97 5.52
CA ILE A 202 16.88 3.87 5.91
C ILE A 202 16.33 5.06 6.70
N VAL A 203 15.21 5.64 6.26
CA VAL A 203 14.58 6.78 6.94
C VAL A 203 14.17 6.42 8.38
N TYR A 204 13.59 5.24 8.63
CA TYR A 204 13.23 4.84 10.00
C TYR A 204 14.45 4.55 10.86
N THR A 205 15.52 3.96 10.31
CA THR A 205 16.78 3.80 11.04
C THR A 205 17.34 5.17 11.44
N LEU A 206 17.39 6.13 10.51
CA LEU A 206 17.84 7.49 10.79
C LEU A 206 16.90 8.22 11.77
N LEU A 207 15.59 7.99 11.72
CA LEU A 207 14.62 8.57 12.65
C LEU A 207 14.86 8.10 14.08
N VAL A 208 15.21 6.82 14.27
CA VAL A 208 15.58 6.28 15.60
C VAL A 208 16.87 6.94 16.08
N VAL A 209 17.91 6.99 15.25
CA VAL A 209 19.18 7.65 15.60
C VAL A 209 18.94 9.13 15.95
N HIS A 210 18.23 9.86 15.10
CA HIS A 210 17.83 11.25 15.33
C HIS A 210 17.07 11.43 16.65
N GLY A 211 16.17 10.50 16.98
CA GLY A 211 15.40 10.49 18.23
C GLY A 211 16.22 10.14 19.48
N VAL A 212 17.34 9.43 19.35
CA VAL A 212 18.24 9.11 20.45
C VAL A 212 19.13 10.31 20.79
N TYR A 213 19.69 10.97 19.78
CA TYR A 213 20.68 12.03 19.96
C TYR A 213 20.08 13.44 20.12
N LEU A 214 18.82 13.61 20.50
CA LEU A 214 18.18 14.94 20.59
C LEU A 214 18.93 15.97 21.47
N TYR A 215 19.09 17.21 20.98
CA TYR A 215 19.62 18.36 21.72
C TYR A 215 18.93 18.61 23.07
N LEU A 216 17.62 18.94 23.04
CA LEU A 216 16.87 19.50 24.19
C LEU A 216 16.27 18.46 25.14
N THR A 217 16.53 17.16 24.93
CA THR A 217 15.98 16.09 25.77
C THR A 217 16.97 14.94 25.83
N LYS A 218 17.74 14.86 26.92
CA LYS A 218 18.82 13.86 27.09
C LYS A 218 18.34 12.57 27.76
N THR A 219 17.41 12.65 28.70
CA THR A 219 16.85 11.52 29.46
C THR A 219 15.99 10.60 28.58
N TRP A 220 16.32 9.30 28.57
CA TRP A 220 15.76 8.34 27.59
C TRP A 220 14.24 8.16 27.69
N TYR A 221 13.68 8.12 28.90
CA TYR A 221 12.25 7.93 29.13
C TYR A 221 11.42 9.19 28.85
N HIS A 222 12.05 10.36 28.64
CA HIS A 222 11.38 11.56 28.15
C HIS A 222 11.41 11.69 26.62
N LYS A 223 12.18 10.85 25.92
CA LYS A 223 12.24 10.82 24.45
C LYS A 223 11.02 10.07 23.92
N THR A 224 10.07 10.79 23.34
CA THR A 224 8.83 10.17 22.85
C THR A 224 8.98 9.41 21.53
N THR A 225 10.10 9.54 20.80
CA THR A 225 10.30 8.91 19.47
C THR A 225 10.15 7.39 19.52
N TRP A 226 10.86 6.71 20.42
CA TRP A 226 10.78 5.24 20.51
C TRP A 226 9.39 4.78 20.97
N MET A 227 8.71 5.55 21.81
CA MET A 227 7.37 5.24 22.31
C MET A 227 6.34 5.20 21.17
N TYR A 228 6.37 6.18 20.27
CA TYR A 228 5.49 6.18 19.09
C TYR A 228 5.83 5.04 18.12
N LEU A 229 7.13 4.77 17.92
CA LEU A 229 7.56 3.83 16.89
C LEU A 229 7.45 2.35 17.31
N ALA A 230 7.56 2.04 18.60
CA ALA A 230 7.64 0.66 19.09
C ALA A 230 6.51 -0.23 18.55
N VAL A 231 5.25 0.12 18.83
CA VAL A 231 4.11 -0.73 18.46
C VAL A 231 3.93 -0.82 16.93
N PRO A 232 3.87 0.28 16.16
CA PRO A 232 3.62 0.19 14.71
C PRO A 232 4.76 -0.46 13.93
N VAL A 233 6.02 -0.23 14.31
CA VAL A 233 7.16 -0.87 13.65
C VAL A 233 7.18 -2.36 13.93
N ILE A 234 6.94 -2.79 15.18
CA ILE A 234 6.85 -4.21 15.54
C ILE A 234 5.69 -4.86 14.79
N LEU A 235 4.50 -4.25 14.78
CA LEU A 235 3.33 -4.79 14.08
C LEU A 235 3.61 -4.93 12.58
N TYR A 236 4.20 -3.89 11.96
CA TYR A 236 4.58 -3.94 10.56
C TYR A 236 5.61 -5.03 10.29
N ALA A 237 6.66 -5.14 11.12
CA ALA A 237 7.69 -6.16 10.99
C ALA A 237 7.09 -7.57 11.12
N CYS A 238 6.25 -7.81 12.13
CA CYS A 238 5.52 -9.06 12.31
C CYS A 238 4.65 -9.40 11.09
N GLU A 239 3.92 -8.43 10.51
CA GLU A 239 3.16 -8.69 9.29
C GLU A 239 4.08 -9.09 8.12
N ARG A 240 5.21 -8.40 7.97
CA ARG A 240 6.20 -8.70 6.92
C ARG A 240 6.82 -10.08 7.11
N LEU A 241 7.14 -10.47 8.35
CA LEU A 241 7.65 -11.79 8.70
C LEU A 241 6.59 -12.87 8.47
N ILE A 242 5.35 -12.69 8.94
CA ILE A 242 4.25 -13.62 8.66
C ILE A 242 4.08 -13.83 7.16
N ARG A 243 4.18 -12.77 6.34
CA ARG A 243 4.12 -12.93 4.88
C ARG A 243 5.33 -13.70 4.33
N ALA A 244 6.53 -13.44 4.84
CA ALA A 244 7.74 -14.15 4.41
C ALA A 244 7.71 -15.64 4.77
N PHE A 245 7.16 -15.99 5.95
CA PHE A 245 7.03 -17.37 6.43
C PHE A 245 5.75 -18.07 5.97
N ARG A 246 4.76 -17.34 5.44
CA ARG A 246 3.55 -17.96 4.90
C ARG A 246 3.93 -18.72 3.64
N SER A 247 3.66 -20.03 3.65
CA SER A 247 3.77 -20.95 2.50
C SER A 247 2.71 -20.66 1.41
N SER A 248 2.30 -19.41 1.23
CA SER A 248 1.35 -18.98 0.20
C SER A 248 2.00 -18.84 -1.17
N ILE A 249 3.34 -18.79 -1.24
CA ILE A 249 4.09 -18.88 -2.48
C ILE A 249 3.97 -20.32 -3.01
N ARG A 250 3.20 -20.48 -4.08
CA ARG A 250 2.97 -21.78 -4.72
C ARG A 250 3.38 -21.73 -6.16
N ALA A 251 4.13 -22.74 -6.60
CA ALA A 251 4.38 -22.93 -8.02
C ALA A 251 3.10 -23.45 -8.68
N VAL A 252 2.73 -22.87 -9.82
CA VAL A 252 1.55 -23.26 -10.58
C VAL A 252 1.96 -23.69 -11.98
N LYS A 253 1.25 -24.69 -12.52
CA LYS A 253 1.40 -25.11 -13.92
C LYS A 253 0.55 -24.20 -14.79
N ILE A 254 1.09 -23.74 -15.91
CA ILE A 254 0.34 -22.99 -16.90
C ILE A 254 -0.49 -23.98 -17.70
N LEU A 255 -1.81 -23.78 -17.73
CA LEU A 255 -2.75 -24.63 -18.45
C LEU A 255 -3.02 -24.09 -19.85
N LYS A 256 -3.21 -22.77 -19.95
CA LYS A 256 -3.53 -22.08 -21.20
C LYS A 256 -3.01 -20.65 -21.17
N VAL A 257 -2.47 -20.20 -22.30
CA VAL A 257 -2.08 -18.81 -22.53
C VAL A 257 -2.80 -18.29 -23.76
N ALA A 258 -3.35 -17.09 -23.65
CA ALA A 258 -4.00 -16.41 -24.77
C ALA A 258 -3.57 -14.94 -24.84
N ILE A 259 -3.21 -14.47 -26.03
CA ILE A 259 -2.86 -13.07 -26.28
C ILE A 259 -3.99 -12.43 -27.09
N TYR A 260 -4.72 -11.50 -26.48
CA TYR A 260 -5.86 -10.81 -27.09
C TYR A 260 -5.44 -9.54 -27.84
N PRO A 261 -6.18 -9.17 -28.91
CA PRO A 261 -6.14 -7.82 -29.48
C PRO A 261 -6.37 -6.77 -28.38
N GLY A 262 -5.65 -5.65 -28.43
CA GLY A 262 -5.70 -4.64 -27.36
C GLY A 262 -4.66 -4.84 -26.24
N ASN A 263 -3.61 -5.63 -26.49
CA ASN A 263 -2.44 -5.74 -25.62
C ASN A 263 -2.76 -6.35 -24.23
N VAL A 264 -3.57 -7.41 -24.24
CA VAL A 264 -3.94 -8.17 -23.02
C VAL A 264 -3.45 -9.61 -23.14
N LEU A 265 -2.75 -10.07 -22.11
CA LEU A 265 -2.32 -11.46 -21.92
C LEU A 265 -3.24 -12.12 -20.89
N ALA A 266 -3.90 -13.21 -21.24
CA ALA A 266 -4.59 -14.06 -20.28
C ALA A 266 -3.76 -15.30 -19.95
N LEU A 267 -3.60 -15.54 -18.66
CA LEU A 267 -2.94 -16.71 -18.13
C LEU A 267 -3.95 -17.54 -17.36
N HIS A 268 -4.12 -18.80 -17.76
CA HIS A 268 -4.84 -19.81 -17.01
C HIS A 268 -3.83 -20.79 -16.42
N MET A 269 -3.98 -21.09 -15.14
CA MET A 269 -3.00 -21.80 -14.34
C MET A 269 -3.72 -22.78 -13.40
N SER A 270 -3.02 -23.85 -13.02
CA SER A 270 -3.54 -24.85 -12.09
C SER A 270 -3.89 -24.22 -10.75
N LYS A 271 -5.05 -24.55 -10.19
CA LYS A 271 -5.43 -24.11 -8.85
C LYS A 271 -4.70 -24.95 -7.80
N PRO A 272 -3.84 -24.36 -6.94
CA PRO A 272 -3.14 -25.13 -5.92
C PRO A 272 -4.11 -25.76 -4.90
N GLN A 273 -3.76 -26.92 -4.35
CA GLN A 273 -4.59 -27.61 -3.36
C GLN A 273 -4.85 -26.72 -2.13
N GLY A 274 -6.11 -26.58 -1.72
CA GLY A 274 -6.51 -25.72 -0.60
C GLY A 274 -6.48 -24.22 -0.89
N PHE A 275 -6.28 -23.79 -2.14
CA PHE A 275 -6.37 -22.37 -2.52
C PHE A 275 -7.84 -21.93 -2.58
N LYS A 276 -8.35 -21.40 -1.47
CA LYS A 276 -9.73 -20.88 -1.33
C LYS A 276 -9.72 -19.35 -1.44
N TYR A 277 -10.56 -18.79 -2.31
CA TYR A 277 -10.69 -17.35 -2.53
C TYR A 277 -12.15 -16.94 -2.76
N LYS A 278 -12.43 -15.64 -2.68
CA LYS A 278 -13.72 -15.01 -3.01
C LYS A 278 -13.57 -14.18 -4.29
N SER A 279 -14.67 -14.02 -5.02
CA SER A 279 -14.70 -13.16 -6.21
C SER A 279 -14.32 -11.73 -5.88
N GLY A 280 -13.62 -11.08 -6.82
CA GLY A 280 -13.06 -9.74 -6.64
C GLY A 280 -11.70 -9.71 -5.93
N GLN A 281 -11.21 -10.81 -5.35
CA GLN A 281 -9.85 -10.88 -4.80
C GLN A 281 -8.76 -10.80 -5.89
N TYR A 282 -7.56 -10.47 -5.47
CA TYR A 282 -6.37 -10.45 -6.32
C TYR A 282 -5.27 -11.35 -5.74
N MET A 283 -4.28 -11.69 -6.56
CA MET A 283 -3.07 -12.42 -6.15
C MET A 283 -1.84 -11.75 -6.74
N PHE A 284 -0.67 -11.96 -6.14
CA PHE A 284 0.59 -11.58 -6.73
C PHE A 284 1.10 -12.71 -7.63
N VAL A 285 1.64 -12.32 -8.78
CA VAL A 285 2.24 -13.24 -9.76
C VAL A 285 3.69 -12.87 -9.93
N ASN A 286 4.56 -13.88 -9.90
CA ASN A 286 5.97 -13.78 -10.23
C ASN A 286 6.28 -14.71 -11.41
N CYS A 287 7.16 -14.23 -12.30
CA CYS A 287 7.66 -14.98 -13.44
C CYS A 287 9.19 -14.86 -13.45
N ALA A 288 9.87 -15.95 -13.08
CA ALA A 288 11.32 -15.96 -12.94
C ALA A 288 12.06 -15.63 -14.26
N ALA A 289 11.45 -15.92 -15.41
CA ALA A 289 11.99 -15.60 -16.73
C ALA A 289 11.94 -14.10 -17.07
N VAL A 290 11.17 -13.29 -16.33
CA VAL A 290 11.13 -11.82 -16.46
C VAL A 290 11.98 -11.19 -15.36
N SER A 291 11.68 -11.51 -14.11
CA SER A 291 12.45 -11.05 -12.95
C SER A 291 12.16 -11.97 -11.76
N PRO A 292 13.19 -12.61 -11.16
CA PRO A 292 13.00 -13.56 -10.07
C PRO A 292 12.49 -12.92 -8.78
N PHE A 293 12.71 -11.61 -8.58
CA PHE A 293 12.37 -10.92 -7.33
C PHE A 293 11.12 -10.03 -7.43
N GLU A 294 10.63 -9.76 -8.64
CA GLU A 294 9.46 -8.89 -8.81
C GLU A 294 8.13 -9.65 -8.69
N TRP A 295 7.24 -9.12 -7.88
CA TRP A 295 5.88 -9.63 -7.69
C TRP A 295 4.86 -8.57 -8.07
N HIS A 296 3.96 -8.90 -8.98
CA HIS A 296 2.97 -7.96 -9.51
C HIS A 296 1.54 -8.39 -9.17
N PRO A 297 0.69 -7.49 -8.64
CA PRO A 297 -0.67 -7.84 -8.25
C PRO A 297 -1.63 -7.86 -9.44
N PHE A 298 -2.45 -8.91 -9.55
CA PHE A 298 -3.49 -9.06 -10.57
C PHE A 298 -4.78 -9.60 -9.97
N SER A 299 -5.91 -9.02 -10.34
CA SER A 299 -7.24 -9.52 -9.97
C SER A 299 -7.45 -10.92 -10.54
N ILE A 300 -7.97 -11.81 -9.69
CA ILE A 300 -8.33 -13.18 -10.10
C ILE A 300 -9.60 -13.06 -10.95
N THR A 301 -9.56 -13.53 -12.20
CA THR A 301 -10.67 -13.43 -13.16
C THR A 301 -11.51 -14.70 -13.27
N SER A 302 -11.05 -15.81 -12.70
CA SER A 302 -11.82 -17.05 -12.52
C SER A 302 -12.81 -16.91 -11.36
N ALA A 303 -13.88 -17.70 -11.37
CA ALA A 303 -14.78 -17.81 -10.24
C ALA A 303 -14.21 -18.76 -9.17
N PRO A 304 -14.53 -18.56 -7.87
CA PRO A 304 -14.10 -19.44 -6.78
C PRO A 304 -14.38 -20.93 -7.00
N GLY A 305 -15.47 -21.24 -7.71
CA GLY A 305 -15.87 -22.60 -8.07
C GLY A 305 -15.09 -23.22 -9.23
N ASP A 306 -14.32 -22.44 -10.00
CA ASP A 306 -13.53 -22.95 -11.11
C ASP A 306 -12.37 -23.83 -10.60
N ASP A 307 -12.00 -24.83 -11.40
CA ASP A 307 -10.90 -25.78 -11.19
C ASP A 307 -9.50 -25.20 -11.50
N HIS A 308 -9.47 -24.01 -12.09
CA HIS A 308 -8.27 -23.28 -12.45
C HIS A 308 -8.28 -21.86 -11.86
N LEU A 309 -7.12 -21.23 -11.88
CA LEU A 309 -6.97 -19.80 -11.63
C LEU A 309 -6.72 -19.09 -12.96
N SER A 310 -7.29 -17.89 -13.13
CA SER A 310 -7.00 -17.06 -14.29
C SER A 310 -6.74 -15.60 -13.93
N VAL A 311 -5.89 -14.94 -14.71
CA VAL A 311 -5.62 -13.50 -14.65
C VAL A 311 -5.58 -12.91 -16.06
N HIS A 312 -6.03 -11.66 -16.19
CA HIS A 312 -5.97 -10.89 -17.44
C HIS A 312 -5.07 -9.67 -17.24
N ILE A 313 -3.94 -9.65 -17.93
CA ILE A 313 -2.83 -8.71 -17.73
C ILE A 313 -2.75 -7.78 -18.94
N ARG A 314 -3.04 -6.49 -18.75
CA ARG A 314 -2.81 -5.47 -19.78
C ARG A 314 -1.34 -5.06 -19.79
N THR A 315 -0.71 -5.03 -20.97
CA THR A 315 0.71 -4.61 -21.08
C THR A 315 0.85 -3.09 -21.02
N LEU A 316 1.16 -2.58 -19.83
CA LEU A 316 1.31 -1.14 -19.57
C LEU A 316 2.72 -0.75 -19.08
N GLY A 317 3.36 -1.62 -18.30
CA GLY A 317 4.68 -1.40 -17.72
C GLY A 317 5.76 -2.32 -18.30
N ASP A 318 7.01 -2.07 -17.92
CA ASP A 318 8.18 -2.82 -18.41
C ASP A 318 8.06 -4.31 -18.12
N TRP A 319 7.74 -4.67 -16.88
CA TRP A 319 7.53 -6.07 -16.49
C TRP A 319 6.42 -6.74 -17.30
N THR A 320 5.26 -6.09 -17.47
CA THR A 320 4.16 -6.66 -18.25
C THR A 320 4.46 -6.79 -19.74
N ARG A 321 5.27 -5.88 -20.31
CA ARG A 321 5.74 -5.96 -21.70
C ARG A 321 6.70 -7.12 -21.89
N GLN A 322 7.64 -7.29 -20.96
CA GLN A 322 8.57 -8.42 -20.97
C GLN A 322 7.83 -9.74 -20.78
N LEU A 323 6.86 -9.81 -19.86
CA LEU A 323 6.01 -10.97 -19.66
C LEU A 323 5.30 -11.37 -20.95
N LYS A 324 4.66 -10.42 -21.64
CA LYS A 324 4.03 -10.69 -22.95
C LYS A 324 5.06 -11.18 -23.97
N THR A 325 6.26 -10.59 -24.01
CA THR A 325 7.32 -11.00 -24.93
C THR A 325 7.74 -12.44 -24.70
N VAL A 326 7.97 -12.82 -23.43
CA VAL A 326 8.30 -14.19 -23.02
C VAL A 326 7.21 -15.15 -23.49
N PHE A 327 5.94 -14.85 -23.20
CA PHE A 327 4.83 -15.73 -23.60
C PHE A 327 4.53 -15.73 -25.09
N THR A 328 4.81 -14.64 -25.82
CA THR A 328 4.66 -14.59 -27.28
C THR A 328 5.63 -15.53 -27.97
N LYS A 329 6.87 -15.65 -27.47
CA LYS A 329 7.87 -16.59 -28.00
C LYS A 329 7.48 -18.05 -27.82
N VAL A 330 6.64 -18.35 -26.81
CA VAL A 330 6.22 -19.71 -26.48
C VAL A 330 4.86 -20.07 -27.10
N CYS A 331 4.05 -19.08 -27.48
CA CYS A 331 2.78 -19.32 -28.17
C CYS A 331 3.02 -19.63 -29.65
N LEU A 332 2.45 -20.73 -30.15
CA LEU A 332 2.46 -21.08 -31.57
C LEU A 332 1.46 -20.22 -32.36
N PRO A 333 1.73 -19.93 -33.65
CA PRO A 333 0.73 -19.36 -34.55
C PRO A 333 -0.47 -20.31 -34.70
N PRO A 334 -1.69 -19.79 -34.91
CA PRO A 334 -2.88 -20.62 -35.06
C PRO A 334 -2.75 -21.58 -36.27
N PRO A 335 -3.36 -22.78 -36.21
CA PRO A 335 -3.45 -23.66 -37.38
C PRO A 335 -4.15 -22.94 -38.55
N ALA A 336 -3.66 -23.16 -39.77
CA ALA A 336 -4.19 -22.52 -40.97
C ALA A 336 -5.72 -22.69 -41.08
N GLY A 337 -6.44 -21.58 -41.30
CA GLY A 337 -7.89 -21.55 -41.47
C GLY A 337 -8.71 -20.97 -40.31
N LYS A 338 -8.09 -20.70 -39.14
CA LYS A 338 -8.74 -19.91 -38.07
C LYS A 338 -8.12 -18.51 -38.01
N SER A 339 -8.88 -17.50 -38.41
CA SER A 339 -8.54 -16.11 -38.10
C SER A 339 -8.62 -15.91 -36.58
N GLY A 340 -7.53 -15.47 -35.95
CA GLY A 340 -7.58 -14.84 -34.62
C GLY A 340 -6.89 -15.57 -33.46
N LEU A 341 -6.11 -14.77 -32.70
CA LEU A 341 -5.49 -15.02 -31.39
C LEU A 341 -4.38 -16.08 -31.31
N LEU A 342 -3.19 -15.64 -30.86
CA LEU A 342 -2.12 -16.54 -30.40
C LEU A 342 -2.59 -17.25 -29.13
N ARG A 343 -2.74 -18.58 -29.21
CA ARG A 343 -3.18 -19.45 -28.11
C ARG A 343 -2.29 -20.68 -28.05
N ALA A 344 -1.89 -21.04 -26.83
CA ALA A 344 -1.25 -22.32 -26.56
C ALA A 344 -2.10 -23.06 -25.52
N ASP A 345 -2.73 -24.16 -25.95
CA ASP A 345 -3.40 -25.13 -25.07
C ASP A 345 -2.38 -26.23 -24.75
N MET A 346 -1.93 -26.29 -23.49
CA MET A 346 -0.74 -27.06 -23.10
C MET A 346 -1.04 -28.49 -22.62
N GLN A 347 -2.22 -29.03 -22.98
CA GLN A 347 -2.65 -30.39 -22.61
C GLN A 347 -2.03 -31.50 -23.48
N GLY A 348 -1.27 -31.16 -24.54
CA GLY A 348 -0.67 -32.14 -25.46
C GLY A 348 0.86 -32.12 -25.49
N GLY A 349 1.50 -33.05 -24.77
CA GLY A 349 2.73 -33.78 -25.12
C GLY A 349 4.08 -33.08 -25.40
N ASN A 350 4.13 -31.90 -26.03
CA ASN A 350 5.37 -31.23 -26.43
C ASN A 350 5.42 -29.81 -25.87
N ASN A 351 5.84 -29.68 -24.61
CA ASN A 351 5.99 -28.37 -23.97
C ASN A 351 7.40 -27.81 -24.22
N PRO A 352 7.58 -26.73 -25.00
CA PRO A 352 8.74 -25.85 -24.81
C PRO A 352 8.84 -25.49 -23.32
N SER A 353 10.06 -25.30 -22.81
CA SER A 353 10.33 -25.01 -21.39
C SER A 353 9.56 -23.75 -20.95
N LEU A 354 8.35 -23.95 -20.41
CA LEU A 354 7.49 -22.86 -20.01
C LEU A 354 8.11 -22.10 -18.83
N PRO A 355 7.99 -20.77 -18.80
CA PRO A 355 8.41 -20.00 -17.65
C PRO A 355 7.72 -20.49 -16.38
N LYS A 356 8.50 -20.66 -15.31
CA LYS A 356 7.95 -20.99 -14.00
C LYS A 356 7.19 -19.78 -13.46
N ILE A 357 5.91 -20.00 -13.12
CA ILE A 357 5.05 -19.00 -12.48
C ILE A 357 4.86 -19.37 -11.02
N LEU A 358 5.06 -18.38 -10.15
CA LEU A 358 4.72 -18.46 -8.74
C LEU A 358 3.55 -17.52 -8.44
N VAL A 359 2.65 -17.97 -7.57
CA VAL A 359 1.53 -17.15 -7.09
C VAL A 359 1.60 -17.01 -5.58
N ASP A 360 1.22 -15.83 -5.09
CA ASP A 360 1.04 -15.53 -3.66
C ASP A 360 -0.34 -14.90 -3.46
N GLY A 361 -1.14 -15.44 -2.52
CA GLY A 361 -2.49 -14.98 -2.25
C GLY A 361 -3.43 -16.06 -1.71
N PRO A 362 -4.75 -15.78 -1.68
CA PRO A 362 -5.43 -14.58 -2.19
C PRO A 362 -5.41 -13.39 -1.22
N PHE A 363 -5.57 -12.18 -1.76
CA PHE A 363 -5.67 -10.94 -1.00
C PHE A 363 -7.06 -10.29 -1.15
N GLY A 364 -7.56 -9.68 -0.07
CA GLY A 364 -8.85 -9.00 -0.04
C GLY A 364 -8.89 -7.75 -0.93
N ALA A 365 -10.06 -7.41 -1.43
CA ALA A 365 -10.32 -6.20 -2.22
C ALA A 365 -11.72 -5.66 -1.89
N PRO A 366 -12.02 -4.38 -2.20
CA PRO A 366 -13.33 -3.79 -1.89
C PRO A 366 -14.51 -4.50 -2.57
N ALA A 367 -14.31 -5.06 -3.77
CA ALA A 367 -15.38 -5.67 -4.58
C ALA A 367 -15.91 -7.03 -4.07
N GLN A 368 -15.55 -7.44 -2.84
CA GLN A 368 -15.95 -8.73 -2.26
C GLN A 368 -17.37 -8.73 -1.67
N ASP A 369 -17.93 -7.55 -1.43
CA ASP A 369 -19.18 -7.38 -0.68
C ASP A 369 -20.44 -7.41 -1.56
N TYR A 370 -20.31 -7.73 -2.84
CA TYR A 370 -21.43 -7.74 -3.79
C TYR A 370 -22.57 -8.68 -3.37
N LYS A 371 -22.29 -9.73 -2.57
CA LYS A 371 -23.32 -10.65 -2.05
C LYS A 371 -24.20 -10.06 -0.94
N LYS A 372 -23.88 -8.86 -0.43
CA LYS A 372 -24.66 -8.17 0.60
C LYS A 372 -25.81 -7.33 0.04
N TYR A 373 -25.91 -7.22 -1.29
CA TYR A 373 -26.87 -6.36 -1.98
C TYR A 373 -27.77 -7.20 -2.88
N ASP A 374 -29.07 -6.90 -2.89
CA ASP A 374 -30.04 -7.58 -3.75
C ASP A 374 -29.89 -7.17 -5.21
N VAL A 375 -29.50 -5.92 -5.47
CA VAL A 375 -29.24 -5.36 -6.79
C VAL A 375 -27.79 -4.92 -6.88
N VAL A 376 -27.06 -5.43 -7.88
CA VAL A 376 -25.65 -5.14 -8.09
C VAL A 376 -25.43 -4.45 -9.43
N LEU A 377 -24.95 -3.20 -9.40
CA LEU A 377 -24.48 -2.47 -10.58
C LEU A 377 -22.95 -2.57 -10.68
N LEU A 378 -22.43 -3.22 -11.72
CA LEU A 378 -20.98 -3.36 -11.95
C LEU A 378 -20.53 -2.37 -13.04
N VAL A 379 -19.71 -1.38 -12.68
CA VAL A 379 -19.18 -0.37 -13.60
C VAL A 379 -17.65 -0.51 -13.75
N GLY A 380 -17.19 -1.08 -14.85
CA GLY A 380 -15.77 -1.37 -15.08
C GLY A 380 -15.18 -0.61 -16.27
N LEU A 381 -14.11 0.14 -16.05
CA LEU A 381 -13.34 0.80 -17.11
C LEU A 381 -11.95 0.17 -17.27
N GLY A 382 -11.63 -0.33 -18.48
CA GLY A 382 -10.32 -0.90 -18.79
C GLY A 382 -9.95 -2.08 -17.87
N ILE A 383 -8.79 -2.00 -17.20
CA ILE A 383 -8.36 -3.04 -16.24
C ILE A 383 -9.28 -3.14 -15.03
N GLY A 384 -10.06 -2.10 -14.73
CA GLY A 384 -11.02 -2.09 -13.63
C GLY A 384 -12.18 -3.06 -13.82
N ALA A 385 -12.39 -3.56 -15.05
CA ALA A 385 -13.38 -4.61 -15.34
C ALA A 385 -12.92 -6.01 -14.89
N THR A 386 -11.62 -6.25 -14.68
CA THR A 386 -11.09 -7.59 -14.35
C THR A 386 -11.69 -8.23 -13.09
N PRO A 387 -11.83 -7.55 -11.92
CA PRO A 387 -12.50 -8.17 -10.77
C PRO A 387 -13.97 -8.48 -11.02
N MET A 388 -14.64 -7.73 -11.90
CA MET A 388 -16.05 -7.92 -12.22
C MET A 388 -16.30 -9.20 -13.02
N ILE A 389 -15.33 -9.61 -13.85
CA ILE A 389 -15.41 -10.89 -14.59
C ILE A 389 -15.58 -12.06 -13.60
N SER A 390 -14.81 -12.07 -12.51
CA SER A 390 -14.91 -13.10 -11.47
C SER A 390 -16.26 -13.04 -10.76
N ILE A 391 -16.75 -11.84 -10.43
CA ILE A 391 -18.04 -11.63 -9.77
C ILE A 391 -19.20 -12.11 -10.65
N VAL A 392 -19.23 -11.72 -11.92
CA VAL A 392 -20.28 -12.12 -12.87
C VAL A 392 -20.30 -13.65 -13.03
N LYS A 393 -19.13 -14.28 -13.20
CA LYS A 393 -19.04 -15.74 -13.28
C LYS A 393 -19.54 -16.43 -12.01
N ASP A 394 -19.19 -15.90 -10.83
CA ASP A 394 -19.65 -16.45 -9.54
C ASP A 394 -21.17 -16.29 -9.39
N ILE A 395 -21.75 -15.15 -9.76
CA ILE A 395 -23.22 -14.96 -9.79
C ILE A 395 -23.87 -15.99 -10.71
N ILE A 396 -23.39 -16.14 -11.96
CA ILE A 396 -23.93 -17.11 -12.93
C ILE A 396 -23.81 -18.54 -12.42
N ASN A 397 -22.68 -18.92 -11.85
CA ASN A 397 -22.48 -20.26 -11.32
C ASN A 397 -23.44 -20.56 -10.16
N ASN A 398 -23.68 -19.58 -9.28
CA ASN A 398 -24.62 -19.73 -8.18
C ASN A 398 -26.09 -19.79 -8.65
N MET A 399 -26.45 -19.04 -9.71
CA MET A 399 -27.79 -19.13 -10.33
C MET A 399 -28.02 -20.52 -10.93
N LYS A 400 -27.06 -21.05 -11.69
CA LYS A 400 -27.15 -22.41 -12.28
C LYS A 400 -27.28 -23.53 -11.25
N ILE A 401 -26.70 -23.36 -10.06
CA ILE A 401 -26.85 -24.33 -8.97
C ILE A 401 -28.28 -24.28 -8.43
N LYS A 402 -28.82 -23.08 -8.18
CA LYS A 402 -30.22 -22.91 -7.76
C LYS A 402 -31.21 -23.50 -8.76
N ASP A 403 -31.03 -23.24 -10.05
CA ASP A 403 -31.91 -23.79 -11.09
C ASP A 403 -31.88 -25.33 -11.15
N LYS A 404 -30.72 -25.94 -10.86
CA LYS A 404 -30.60 -27.40 -10.78
C LYS A 404 -31.24 -27.98 -9.52
N ASP A 405 -31.10 -27.29 -8.40
CA ASP A 405 -31.69 -27.69 -7.14
C ASP A 405 -33.22 -27.53 -7.18
N GLU A 406 -33.74 -26.48 -7.81
CA GLU A 406 -35.19 -26.25 -8.02
C GLU A 406 -35.76 -27.14 -9.13
N GLY A 407 -35.03 -27.39 -10.21
CA GLY A 407 -35.41 -28.31 -11.29
C GLY A 407 -35.40 -29.79 -10.89
N GLY A 408 -34.58 -30.18 -9.90
CA GLY A 408 -34.53 -31.54 -9.37
C GLY A 408 -35.79 -31.98 -8.60
N TRP A 409 -36.58 -31.03 -8.11
CA TRP A 409 -37.86 -31.33 -7.45
C TRP A 409 -38.97 -31.74 -8.43
N TRP A 410 -38.91 -31.29 -9.68
CA TRP A 410 -39.93 -31.59 -10.69
C TRP A 410 -39.75 -32.94 -11.38
N ILE A 411 -38.53 -33.51 -11.37
CA ILE A 411 -38.21 -34.74 -12.12
C ILE A 411 -38.42 -36.01 -11.27
N ASN A 412 -38.54 -35.90 -9.94
CA ASN A 412 -38.73 -37.06 -9.04
C ASN A 412 -40.16 -37.24 -8.50
N GLY A 413 -41.15 -36.45 -8.94
CA GLY A 413 -42.53 -36.55 -8.48
C GLY A 413 -43.51 -36.83 -9.62
N GLY A 414 -43.58 -38.06 -10.13
CA GLY A 414 -44.47 -38.34 -11.27
C GLY A 414 -44.59 -39.78 -11.74
N HIS A 415 -44.68 -40.77 -10.84
CA HIS A 415 -45.16 -42.12 -11.19
C HIS A 415 -46.30 -42.54 -10.27
N GLY A 416 -47.50 -41.99 -10.54
CA GLY A 416 -48.77 -42.48 -10.02
C GLY A 416 -49.59 -43.05 -11.17
N LYS A 417 -49.73 -44.39 -11.21
CA LYS A 417 -50.59 -45.13 -12.13
C LYS A 417 -52.05 -44.67 -11.99
N TRP A 418 -52.70 -44.32 -13.10
CA TRP A 418 -54.15 -44.28 -13.18
C TRP A 418 -54.66 -45.66 -13.60
N GLN A 419 -55.35 -46.36 -12.70
CA GLN A 419 -56.17 -47.52 -13.03
C GLN A 419 -57.56 -47.05 -13.43
N SER A 420 -58.02 -47.49 -14.60
CA SER A 420 -59.39 -47.35 -15.09
C SER A 420 -60.30 -48.36 -14.40
N HIS A 421 -61.46 -47.93 -13.90
CA HIS A 421 -62.68 -48.73 -13.96
C HIS A 421 -63.90 -47.80 -14.01
N ALA A 422 -64.87 -48.24 -14.80
CA ALA A 422 -66.16 -47.61 -15.10
C ALA A 422 -67.09 -47.51 -13.89
#